data_AF-A0A4V2DNN6-F1
#
_entry.id   AF-A0A4V2DNN6-F1
#
_cell.length_a   1.000
_cell.length_b   1.000
_cell.length_c   1.000
_cell.angle_alpha   90.00
_cell.angle_beta   90.00
_cell.angle_gamma   90.00
#
_symmetry.space_group_name_H-M   'P 1'
#
loop_
_entity.id
_entity.type
_entity.pdbx_description
1 polymer ?
#
loop_
_entity_poly.entity_id
_entity_poly.type
_entity_poly.pdbx_seq_one_letter_code
_entity_poly.pdbx_strand_id
1 'polypeptide(L)' 'MDNFEDRLYEPLEYLEKFSDNVINNQFNDLGLTYLITFRELVLGFARCGAYKSVEDFDKSMEIYEQLQKLFD' A
#
# COMPACT_ATOMS: atom_id res chain seq x y z
N MET A 1 1.44 21.94 7.17
CA MET A 1 2.47 21.25 7.98
C MET A 1 1.82 19.96 8.38
N ASP A 2 2.01 18.91 7.59
CA ASP A 2 1.52 17.59 7.97
C ASP A 2 2.37 17.14 9.15
N ASN A 3 1.70 16.91 10.28
CA ASN A 3 2.29 16.23 11.41
C ASN A 3 2.75 14.85 10.90
N PHE A 4 4.03 14.72 10.58
CA PHE A 4 4.68 13.41 10.62
C PHE A 4 4.65 13.00 12.09
N GLU A 5 3.55 12.38 12.50
CA GLU A 5 3.49 11.69 13.78
C GLU A 5 4.62 10.67 13.77
N ASP A 6 5.54 10.81 14.71
CA ASP A 6 6.67 9.91 15.00
C ASP A 6 6.13 8.58 15.59
N ARG A 7 5.12 8.02 14.95
CA ARG A 7 4.46 6.78 15.30
C ARG A 7 4.81 5.75 14.25
N LEU A 8 5.27 4.60 14.71
CA LEU A 8 5.37 3.41 13.87
C LEU A 8 3.96 3.05 13.40
N TYR A 9 3.71 3.22 12.11
CA TYR A 9 2.47 2.78 11.48
C TYR A 9 2.43 1.27 11.45
N GLU A 10 1.24 0.72 11.70
CA GLU A 10 0.97 -0.68 11.42
C GLU A 10 1.02 -0.91 9.90
N PRO A 11 1.48 -2.08 9.42
CA PRO A 11 1.64 -2.32 7.98
C PRO A 11 0.40 -2.01 7.15
N LEU A 12 -0.79 -2.41 7.60
CA LEU A 12 -2.04 -2.13 6.90
C LEU A 12 -2.34 -0.62 6.85
N GLU A 13 -2.21 0.09 7.98
CA GLU A 13 -2.43 1.55 8.03
C GLU A 13 -1.46 2.29 7.11
N TYR A 14 -0.19 1.85 7.06
CA TYR A 14 0.79 2.42 6.15
C TYR A 14 0.41 2.21 4.69
N LEU A 15 -0.02 0.99 4.34
CA LEU A 15 -0.45 0.66 2.98
C LEU A 15 -1.70 1.44 2.56
N GLU A 16 -2.70 1.56 3.43
CA GLU A 16 -3.89 2.38 3.18
C GLU A 16 -3.50 3.82 2.83
N LYS A 17 -2.60 4.44 3.58
CA LYS A 17 -2.08 5.79 3.26
C LYS A 17 -1.23 5.80 1.99
N PHE A 18 -0.43 4.77 1.75
CA PHE A 18 0.38 4.68 0.54
C PHE A 18 -0.48 4.53 -0.71
N SER A 19 -1.67 3.93 -0.61
CA SER A 19 -2.62 3.77 -1.72
C SER A 19 -3.00 5.12 -2.37
N ASP A 20 -3.05 6.20 -1.59
CA ASP A 20 -3.30 7.55 -2.08
C ASP A 20 -2.25 7.99 -3.11
N ASN A 21 -0.98 7.57 -2.96
CA ASN A 21 0.04 7.86 -3.95
C ASN A 21 -0.26 7.19 -5.30
N VAL A 22 -0.82 5.98 -5.29
CA VAL A 22 -1.23 5.28 -6.50
C VAL A 22 -2.40 6.01 -7.16
N ILE A 23 -3.45 6.31 -6.37
CA ILE A 23 -4.68 6.95 -6.85
C ILE A 23 -4.39 8.35 -7.41
N ASN A 24 -3.61 9.16 -6.69
CA ASN A 24 -3.30 10.54 -7.09
C ASN A 24 -2.39 10.62 -8.32
N ASN A 25 -1.66 9.55 -8.64
CA ASN A 25 -0.74 9.50 -9.77
C ASN A 25 -1.21 8.58 -10.90
N GLN A 26 -2.45 8.07 -10.85
CA GLN A 26 -2.97 7.08 -11.82
C GLN A 26 -2.88 7.54 -13.29
N PHE A 27 -2.90 8.85 -13.57
CA PHE A 27 -2.85 9.42 -14.92
C PHE A 27 -1.47 9.95 -15.34
N ASN A 28 -0.43 9.69 -14.56
CA ASN A 28 0.94 10.10 -14.89
C ASN A 28 1.92 8.92 -14.80
N ASP A 29 3.16 9.15 -15.24
CA ASP A 29 4.20 8.12 -15.35
C ASP A 29 4.60 7.48 -14.00
N LEU A 30 4.21 8.09 -12.87
CA LEU A 30 4.49 7.57 -11.53
C LEU A 30 3.43 6.60 -11.03
N GLY A 31 2.21 6.58 -11.58
CA GLY A 31 1.12 5.72 -11.10
C GLY A 31 1.50 4.25 -11.06
N LEU A 32 2.06 3.73 -12.16
CA LEU A 32 2.53 2.34 -12.25
C LEU A 32 3.69 2.06 -11.28
N THR A 33 4.59 3.04 -11.09
CA THR A 33 5.71 2.92 -10.15
C THR A 33 5.21 2.79 -8.71
N TYR A 34 4.22 3.60 -8.32
CA TYR A 34 3.58 3.49 -7.01
C TYR A 34 2.81 2.17 -6.86
N LEU A 35 2.11 1.69 -7.89
CA LEU A 35 1.42 0.39 -7.84
C LEU A 35 2.41 -0.77 -7.61
N ILE A 36 3.53 -0.78 -8.33
CA ILE A 36 4.61 -1.77 -8.13
C ILE A 36 5.15 -1.67 -6.71
N THR A 37 5.41 -0.44 -6.23
CA THR A 37 5.93 -0.22 -4.86
C THR A 37 4.95 -0.71 -3.80
N PHE A 38 3.66 -0.45 -3.96
CA PHE A 38 2.61 -0.96 -3.07
C PHE A 38 2.68 -2.48 -2.97
N ARG A 39 2.75 -3.19 -4.11
CA ARG A 39 2.87 -4.64 -4.15
C ARG A 39 4.11 -5.16 -3.42
N GLU A 40 5.26 -4.54 -3.68
CA GLU A 40 6.52 -4.96 -3.03
C GLU A 40 6.49 -4.72 -1.52
N LEU A 41 5.81 -3.66 -1.05
CA LEU A 41 5.59 -3.43 0.38
C LEU A 41 4.71 -4.52 1.00
N VAL A 42 3.60 -4.89 0.36
CA VAL A 42 2.72 -5.99 0.81
C VAL A 42 3.53 -7.28 0.98
N LEU A 43 4.31 -7.65 -0.04
CA LEU A 43 5.15 -8.85 0.00
C LEU A 43 6.27 -8.75 1.03
N GLY A 44 6.87 -7.57 1.18
CA GLY A 44 7.90 -7.29 2.18
C GLY A 44 7.38 -7.47 3.60
N PHE A 45 6.22 -6.87 3.92
CA PHE A 45 5.58 -7.01 5.22
C PHE A 45 5.18 -8.46 5.51
N ALA A 46 4.66 -9.19 4.52
CA ALA A 46 4.32 -10.61 4.67
C ALA A 46 5.56 -11.47 4.98
N ARG A 47 6.66 -11.28 4.24
CA ARG A 47 7.91 -12.03 4.44
C ARG A 47 8.55 -11.77 5.79
N CYS A 48 8.43 -10.54 6.30
CA CYS A 48 8.94 -10.18 7.63
C CYS A 48 8.01 -10.62 8.77
N GLY A 49 6.83 -11.18 8.48
CA GLY A 49 5.83 -11.49 9.50
C GLY A 49 5.31 -10.23 10.21
N ALA A 50 5.29 -9.09 9.52
CA ALA A 50 4.93 -7.80 10.10
C ALA A 50 3.40 -7.65 10.31
N TYR A 51 2.59 -8.38 9.55
CA TYR A 51 1.13 -8.39 9.72
C TYR A 51 0.74 -9.02 11.05
N LYS A 52 -0.21 -8.39 11.76
CA LYS A 52 -0.73 -8.92 13.03
C LYS A 52 -1.62 -10.14 12.84
N SER A 53 -2.22 -10.26 11.66
CA SER A 53 -3.15 -11.33 11.32
C SER A 53 -3.09 -11.65 9.83
N VAL A 54 -3.62 -12.82 9.47
CA VAL A 54 -3.85 -13.17 8.06
C VAL A 54 -4.86 -12.21 7.42
N GLU A 55 -5.86 -11.76 8.19
CA GLU A 55 -6.88 -10.83 7.71
C GLU A 55 -6.29 -9.48 7.28
N ASP A 56 -5.27 -8.97 7.98
CA ASP A 56 -4.58 -7.72 7.61
C ASP A 56 -3.80 -7.88 6.29
N PHE A 57 -3.22 -9.06 6.07
CA PHE A 57 -2.58 -9.40 4.81
C PHE A 57 -3.60 -9.49 3.68
N ASP A 58 -4.72 -10.20 3.90
CA ASP A 58 -5.79 -10.35 2.91
C ASP A 58 -6.38 -8.98 2.51
N LYS A 59 -6.61 -8.08 3.48
CA LYS A 59 -7.02 -6.70 3.21
C LYS A 59 -6.00 -5.93 2.38
N SER A 60 -4.71 -6.10 2.66
CA SER A 60 -3.65 -5.46 1.88
C SER A 60 -3.63 -5.95 0.42
N MET A 61 -3.90 -7.24 0.20
CA MET A 61 -4.04 -7.82 -1.12
C MET A 61 -5.30 -7.31 -1.84
N GLU A 62 -6.43 -7.20 -1.14
CA GLU A 62 -7.67 -6.64 -1.69
C GLU A 62 -7.47 -5.20 -2.17
N ILE A 63 -6.79 -4.36 -1.36
CA ILE A 63 -6.43 -3.00 -1.77
C ILE A 63 -5.57 -3.03 -3.04
N TYR A 64 -4.55 -3.89 -3.11
CA TYR A 64 -3.73 -4.03 -4.31
C TYR A 64 -4.56 -4.40 -5.55
N GLU A 65 -5.49 -5.35 -5.43
CA GLU A 65 -6.39 -5.75 -6.53
C GLU A 65 -7.30 -4.60 -6.98
N GLN A 66 -7.79 -3.77 -6.04
CA GLN A 66 -8.57 -2.58 -6.37
C GLN A 66 -7.73 -1.53 -7.09
N LEU A 67 -6.49 -1.29 -6.64
CA LEU A 67 -5.57 -0.35 -7.26
C LEU A 67 -5.13 -0.80 -8.66
N GLN A 68 -4.93 -2.11 -8.87
CA GLN A 68 -4.55 -2.66 -10.17
C GLN A 68 -5.58 -2.34 -11.26
N LYS A 69 -6.87 -2.39 -10.93
CA LYS A 69 -7.98 -2.07 -11.85
C LYS A 69 -7.98 -0.63 -12.36
N LEU A 70 -7.22 0.28 -11.74
CA LEU A 70 -7.07 1.66 -12.21
C LEU A 70 -6.16 1.76 -13.45
N PHE A 71 -5.41 0.70 -13.76
CA PHE A 71 -4.43 0.64 -14.85
C PHE A 71 -4.77 -0.38 -15.93
N ASP A 72 -5.91 -1.06 -15.80
CA ASP A 72 -6.51 -1.93 -16.83
C ASP A 72 -7.39 -1.11 -17.80
#